data_AF-A0A2N2AMC9-F1
#
_entry.id   AF-A0A2N2AMC9-F1
#
_cell.length_a   1.000
_cell.length_b   1.000
_cell.length_c   1.000
_cell.angle_alpha   90.00
_cell.angle_beta   90.00
_cell.angle_gamma   90.00
#
_symmetry.space_group_name_H-M   'P 1'
#
loop_
_entity.id
_entity.type
_entity.pdbx_description
1 polymer ?
#
loop_
_entity_poly.entity_id
_entity_poly.type
_entity_poly.pdbx_seq_one_letter_code
_entity_poly.pdbx_strand_id
1 'polypeptide(L)'
;MMTAQPEGLYEFTKLVLASFERNGVELPRIEPHDPDDMEGADLLWFVLTPELELSEGSYLSIAPEIADGDRFNVAFQDRVCAGGDPTWGDLFVVPTQANADKVAQVLLTHQAREAELQALRVACGGASK
;
A
#
# COMPACT_ATOMS: atom_id res chain seq x y z
N MET A 1 -6.63 -17.63 5.01
CA MET A 1 -7.53 -18.07 3.90
C MET A 1 -7.36 -17.06 2.79
N MET A 2 -6.89 -17.48 1.60
CA MET A 2 -6.74 -16.59 0.44
C MET A 2 -8.14 -16.18 -0.03
N THR A 3 -8.51 -14.91 0.19
CA THR A 3 -9.61 -14.29 -0.56
C THR A 3 -9.23 -14.30 -2.04
N ALA A 4 -10.16 -14.72 -2.91
CA ALA A 4 -9.96 -14.65 -4.35
C ALA A 4 -9.49 -13.24 -4.72
N GLN A 5 -8.41 -13.12 -5.49
CA GLN A 5 -7.94 -11.83 -5.97
C GLN A 5 -9.09 -11.17 -6.76
N PRO A 6 -9.43 -9.90 -6.48
CA PRO A 6 -10.48 -9.23 -7.22
C PRO A 6 -10.11 -9.16 -8.72
N GLU A 7 -11.13 -9.34 -9.56
CA GLU A 7 -10.98 -9.17 -11.01
C GLU A 7 -10.77 -7.68 -11.33
N GLY A 8 -10.20 -7.39 -12.51
CA GLY A 8 -10.07 -6.02 -13.01
C GLY A 8 -8.83 -5.24 -12.53
N LEU A 9 -7.93 -5.83 -11.74
CA LEU A 9 -6.68 -5.17 -11.35
C LEU A 9 -5.73 -4.92 -12.52
N TYR A 10 -4.93 -3.86 -12.43
CA TYR A 10 -3.83 -3.62 -13.36
C TYR A 10 -2.80 -4.76 -13.33
N GLU A 11 -2.15 -5.00 -14.47
CA GLU A 11 -1.09 -6.02 -14.56
C GLU A 11 0.06 -5.76 -13.59
N PHE A 12 0.41 -4.48 -13.36
CA PHE A 12 1.43 -4.16 -12.38
C PHE A 12 1.00 -4.47 -10.94
N THR A 13 -0.27 -4.22 -10.60
CA THR A 13 -0.84 -4.57 -9.30
C THR A 13 -0.72 -6.07 -9.03
N LYS A 14 -0.97 -6.92 -10.04
CA LYS A 14 -0.78 -8.38 -9.92
C LYS A 14 0.66 -8.76 -9.60
N LEU A 15 1.64 -8.10 -10.21
CA LEU A 15 3.06 -8.32 -9.93
C LEU A 15 3.44 -7.90 -8.50
N VAL A 16 2.87 -6.80 -8.00
CA VAL A 16 3.04 -6.32 -6.62
C VAL A 16 2.42 -7.31 -5.64
N LEU A 17 1.19 -7.78 -5.89
CA LEU A 17 0.54 -8.81 -5.07
C LEU A 17 1.36 -10.11 -4.99
N ALA A 18 1.89 -10.57 -6.12
CA ALA A 18 2.78 -11.73 -6.14
C ALA A 18 4.06 -11.52 -5.33
N SER A 19 4.58 -10.29 -5.28
CA SER A 19 5.74 -9.95 -4.43
C SER A 19 5.36 -9.91 -2.94
N PHE A 20 4.21 -9.32 -2.60
CA PHE A 20 3.69 -9.28 -1.23
C PHE A 20 3.48 -10.69 -0.69
N GLU A 21 2.87 -11.58 -1.48
CA GLU A 21 2.65 -12.98 -1.12
C GLU A 21 3.99 -13.69 -0.81
N ARG A 22 5.01 -13.53 -1.66
CA ARG A 22 6.34 -14.12 -1.44
C ARG A 22 7.04 -13.59 -0.18
N ASN A 23 6.73 -12.37 0.24
CA ASN A 23 7.31 -11.74 1.42
C ASN A 23 6.43 -11.85 2.67
N GLY A 24 5.29 -12.55 2.61
CA GLY A 24 4.37 -12.71 3.74
C GLY A 24 3.65 -11.43 4.14
N VAL A 25 3.47 -10.47 3.21
CA VAL A 25 2.66 -9.28 3.44
C VAL A 25 1.19 -9.64 3.23
N GLU A 26 0.40 -9.51 4.29
CA GLU A 26 -1.05 -9.69 4.23
C GLU A 26 -1.74 -8.34 4.03
N LEU A 27 -2.72 -8.31 3.13
CA LEU A 27 -3.54 -7.14 2.86
C LEU A 27 -4.96 -7.37 3.41
N PRO A 28 -5.43 -6.60 4.40
CA PRO A 28 -6.81 -6.69 4.87
C PRO A 28 -7.84 -6.31 3.81
N ARG A 29 -7.50 -5.46 2.83
CA ARG A 29 -8.44 -5.01 1.79
C ARG A 29 -7.73 -4.65 0.49
N ILE A 30 -8.36 -4.99 -0.63
CA ILE A 30 -7.97 -4.60 -1.98
C ILE A 30 -9.19 -3.99 -2.65
N GLU A 31 -9.03 -2.78 -3.19
CA GLU A 31 -10.09 -2.08 -3.93
C GLU A 31 -9.58 -1.87 -5.36
N PRO A 32 -10.14 -2.59 -6.36
CA PRO A 32 -9.76 -2.36 -7.75
C PRO A 32 -10.23 -0.98 -8.23
N HIS A 33 -9.53 -0.42 -9.20
CA HIS A 33 -9.99 0.77 -9.91
C HIS A 33 -11.34 0.56 -10.59
N ASP A 34 -12.05 1.66 -10.85
CA ASP A 34 -13.23 1.66 -11.71
C ASP A 34 -12.79 1.48 -13.18
N PRO A 35 -13.25 0.45 -13.91
CA PRO A 35 -12.87 0.24 -15.30
C PRO A 35 -13.32 1.37 -16.25
N ASP A 36 -14.29 2.19 -15.84
CA ASP A 36 -14.73 3.37 -16.58
C ASP A 36 -13.90 4.64 -16.26
N ASP A 37 -13.03 4.57 -15.24
CA ASP A 37 -12.09 5.63 -14.87
C ASP A 37 -10.65 5.27 -15.27
N MET A 38 -10.20 5.83 -16.39
CA MET A 38 -8.86 5.60 -16.93
C MET A 38 -7.72 6.13 -16.03
N GLU A 39 -8.02 7.00 -15.07
CA GLU A 39 -7.06 7.53 -14.10
C GLU A 39 -7.19 6.85 -12.73
N GLY A 40 -8.15 5.93 -12.60
CA GLY A 40 -8.47 5.24 -11.36
C GLY A 40 -7.30 4.39 -10.85
N ALA A 41 -7.13 4.38 -9.53
CA ALA A 41 -6.08 3.62 -8.87
C ALA A 41 -6.61 2.31 -8.28
N ASP A 42 -5.81 1.25 -8.37
CA ASP A 42 -5.97 0.11 -7.46
C ASP A 42 -5.46 0.51 -6.07
N LEU A 43 -6.24 0.27 -5.01
CA LEU A 43 -5.87 0.56 -3.63
C LEU A 43 -5.62 -0.74 -2.86
N LEU A 44 -4.39 -0.90 -2.37
CA LEU A 44 -3.94 -2.05 -1.58
C LEU A 44 -3.76 -1.62 -0.12
N TRP A 45 -4.74 -1.92 0.72
CA TRP A 45 -4.72 -1.54 2.13
C TRP A 45 -3.91 -2.55 2.93
N PHE A 46 -2.89 -2.07 3.67
CA PHE A 46 -2.04 -2.87 4.55
C PHE A 46 -2.24 -2.58 6.04
N VAL A 47 -2.90 -1.46 6.37
CA VAL A 47 -3.41 -1.17 7.73
C VAL A 47 -4.83 -0.61 7.60
N LEU A 48 -5.76 -1.09 8.42
CA LEU A 48 -7.09 -0.50 8.60
C LEU A 48 -7.20 -0.01 10.05
N THR A 49 -7.75 1.19 10.25
CA THR A 49 -8.09 1.66 11.59
C THR A 49 -9.37 0.96 12.05
N PRO A 50 -9.38 0.14 13.12
CA PRO A 50 -10.52 -0.72 13.48
C PRO A 50 -11.84 0.01 13.70
N GLU A 51 -11.78 1.28 14.13
CA GLU A 51 -12.96 2.09 14.43
C GLU A 51 -13.57 2.72 13.17
N LEU A 52 -12.79 2.80 12.07
CA LEU A 52 -13.12 3.53 10.85
C LEU A 52 -12.59 2.77 9.60
N GLU A 53 -12.67 1.44 9.61
CA GLU A 53 -12.06 0.54 8.60
C GLU A 53 -12.47 0.87 7.16
N LEU A 54 -13.63 1.52 6.99
CA LEU A 54 -14.13 1.96 5.68
C LEU A 54 -13.38 3.18 5.13
N SER A 55 -12.82 4.04 5.97
CA SER A 55 -12.34 5.37 5.58
C SER A 55 -10.96 5.73 6.12
N GLU A 56 -10.29 4.88 6.91
CA GLU A 56 -8.99 5.21 7.49
C GLU A 56 -8.03 4.03 7.52
N GLY A 57 -6.75 4.35 7.39
CA GLY A 57 -5.67 3.38 7.39
C GLY A 57 -4.59 3.71 6.36
N SER A 58 -3.64 2.80 6.22
CA SER A 58 -2.52 2.96 5.31
C SER A 58 -2.69 2.04 4.11
N TYR A 59 -2.48 2.61 2.93
CA TYR A 59 -2.69 1.93 1.66
C TYR A 59 -1.65 2.34 0.62
N LEU A 60 -1.52 1.49 -0.38
CA LEU A 60 -0.72 1.72 -1.58
C LEU A 60 -1.68 1.96 -2.74
N SER A 61 -1.56 3.09 -3.42
CA SER A 61 -2.26 3.35 -4.68
C SER A 61 -1.39 3.01 -5.87
N ILE A 62 -1.94 2.33 -6.86
CA ILE A 62 -1.29 2.04 -8.14
C ILE A 62 -2.19 2.54 -9.26
N ALA A 63 -1.75 3.60 -9.95
CA ALA A 63 -2.48 4.21 -11.06
C ALA A 63 -1.59 4.31 -12.31
N PRO A 64 -2.15 4.21 -13.53
CA PRO A 64 -1.39 4.43 -14.75
C PRO A 64 -0.94 5.89 -14.85
N GLU A 65 0.28 6.11 -15.33
CA GLU A 65 0.79 7.44 -15.66
C GLU A 65 0.37 7.79 -17.09
N ILE A 66 -0.64 8.64 -17.21
CA ILE A 66 -1.30 8.97 -18.49
C ILE A 66 -0.36 9.67 -19.46
N ALA A 67 0.62 10.42 -18.94
CA ALA A 67 1.56 11.17 -19.78
C ALA A 67 2.50 10.28 -20.61
N ASP A 68 2.82 9.08 -20.12
CA ASP A 68 3.86 8.22 -20.71
C ASP A 68 3.39 6.80 -21.07
N GLY A 69 2.18 6.40 -20.70
CA GLY A 69 1.50 5.17 -21.12
C GLY A 69 2.09 3.83 -20.64
N ASP A 70 3.38 3.79 -20.34
CA ASP A 70 4.12 2.57 -19.98
C ASP A 70 4.53 2.54 -18.50
N ARG A 71 4.12 3.55 -17.72
CA ARG A 71 4.50 3.72 -16.31
C ARG A 71 3.28 3.72 -15.40
N PHE A 72 3.53 3.34 -14.16
CA PHE A 72 2.58 3.43 -13.07
C PHE A 72 3.13 4.39 -12.03
N ASN A 73 2.25 5.24 -11.51
CA ASN A 73 2.45 5.97 -10.27
C ASN A 73 2.06 5.03 -9.11
N VAL A 74 3.00 4.86 -8.20
CA VAL A 74 2.84 4.04 -6.99
C VAL A 74 3.07 4.93 -5.79
N ALA A 75 2.02 5.17 -5.00
CA ALA A 75 2.11 6.05 -3.84
C ALA A 75 1.65 5.35 -2.57
N PHE A 76 2.46 5.45 -1.52
CA PHE A 76 2.16 5.00 -0.18
C PHE A 76 1.55 6.13 0.62
N GLN A 77 0.34 5.91 1.12
CA GLN A 77 -0.51 6.95 1.66
C GLN A 77 -1.19 6.51 2.95
N ASP A 78 -1.49 7.49 3.80
CA ASP A 78 -2.29 7.29 5.02
C ASP A 78 -3.59 8.09 4.91
N ARG A 79 -4.74 7.43 4.94
CA ARG A 79 -6.03 8.11 5.01
C ARG A 79 -6.38 8.43 6.46
N VAL A 80 -6.61 9.71 6.75
CA VAL A 80 -6.90 10.23 8.10
C VAL A 80 -8.29 10.86 8.21
N CYS A 81 -8.82 10.93 9.44
CA CYS A 81 -10.17 11.40 9.78
C CYS A 81 -10.56 12.79 9.25
N ALA A 82 -9.57 13.67 9.07
CA ALA A 82 -9.77 15.07 8.68
C ALA A 82 -9.68 15.33 7.17
N GLY A 83 -9.65 14.27 6.35
CA GLY A 83 -9.50 14.36 4.90
C GLY A 83 -8.04 14.55 4.47
N GLY A 84 -7.76 14.13 3.23
CA GLY A 84 -6.42 14.07 2.67
C GLY A 84 -5.74 12.73 2.90
N ASP A 85 -4.77 12.43 2.04
CA ASP A 85 -4.01 11.19 2.03
C ASP A 85 -2.51 11.52 2.02
N PRO A 86 -1.89 11.92 3.16
CA PRO A 86 -0.46 12.19 3.23
C PRO A 86 0.37 11.07 2.60
N THR A 87 1.19 11.45 1.62
CA THR A 87 2.08 10.53 0.91
C THR A 87 3.43 10.49 1.59
N TRP A 88 3.91 9.29 1.94
CA TRP A 88 5.22 9.09 2.57
C TRP A 88 6.20 8.33 1.69
N GLY A 89 5.77 7.89 0.51
CA GLY A 89 6.65 7.37 -0.53
C GLY A 89 5.94 7.33 -1.87
N ASP A 90 6.65 7.69 -2.93
CA ASP A 90 6.15 7.69 -4.30
C ASP A 90 7.20 7.12 -5.27
N LEU A 91 6.73 6.38 -6.28
CA LEU A 91 7.58 5.75 -7.28
C LEU A 91 6.88 5.82 -8.64
N PHE A 92 7.64 6.17 -9.68
CA PHE A 92 7.21 6.02 -11.07
C PHE A 92 7.93 4.84 -11.69
N VAL A 93 7.19 3.79 -12.04
CA VAL A 93 7.78 2.50 -12.41
C VAL A 93 7.15 1.89 -13.65
N VAL A 94 7.99 1.23 -14.45
CA VAL A 94 7.52 0.33 -15.52
C VAL A 94 7.07 -1.01 -14.92
N PRO A 95 6.07 -1.70 -15.51
CA PRO A 95 5.44 -2.88 -14.94
C PRO A 95 6.33 -4.13 -15.05
N THR A 96 7.31 -4.25 -14.16
CA THR A 96 8.26 -5.37 -14.11
C THR A 96 8.28 -5.99 -12.73
N GLN A 97 8.59 -7.29 -12.65
CA GLN A 97 8.69 -7.98 -11.36
C GLN A 97 9.74 -7.33 -10.44
N ALA A 98 10.88 -6.89 -10.99
CA ALA A 98 11.92 -6.23 -10.23
C ALA A 98 11.46 -4.90 -9.60
N ASN A 99 10.56 -4.16 -10.26
CA ASN A 99 9.98 -2.95 -9.67
C ASN A 99 8.88 -3.29 -8.65
N ALA A 100 8.09 -4.34 -8.89
CA ALA A 100 7.16 -4.84 -7.88
C ALA A 100 7.88 -5.27 -6.60
N ASP A 101 9.06 -5.90 -6.71
CA ASP A 101 9.88 -6.27 -5.56
C ASP A 101 10.43 -5.04 -4.81
N LYS A 102 10.76 -3.96 -5.52
CA LYS A 102 11.12 -2.67 -4.87
C LYS A 102 9.95 -2.09 -4.09
N VAL A 103 8.73 -2.13 -4.64
CA VAL A 103 7.52 -1.66 -3.95
C VAL A 103 7.32 -2.46 -2.66
N ALA A 104 7.43 -3.78 -2.70
CA ALA A 104 7.38 -4.63 -1.50
C ALA A 104 8.46 -4.26 -0.48
N GLN A 105 9.70 -4.05 -0.93
CA GLN A 105 10.80 -3.68 -0.04
C GLN A 105 10.55 -2.33 0.66
N VAL A 106 9.96 -1.35 -0.02
CA VAL A 106 9.62 -0.05 0.58
C VAL A 106 8.63 -0.23 1.73
N LEU A 107 7.56 -0.98 1.50
CA LEU A 107 6.56 -1.28 2.54
C LEU A 107 7.17 -2.01 3.73
N LEU A 108 7.95 -3.06 3.49
CA LEU A 108 8.59 -3.85 4.55
C LEU A 108 9.57 -3.02 5.38
N THR A 109 10.33 -2.14 4.72
CA THR A 109 11.26 -1.23 5.39
C THR A 109 10.51 -0.24 6.28
N HIS A 110 9.38 0.29 5.79
CA HIS A 110 8.51 1.17 6.56
C HIS A 110 7.92 0.46 7.79
N GLN A 111 7.35 -0.73 7.61
CA GLN A 111 6.76 -1.53 8.69
C GLN A 111 7.80 -1.90 9.76
N ALA A 112 9.02 -2.27 9.36
CA ALA A 112 10.11 -2.56 10.30
C ALA A 112 10.48 -1.33 11.14
N ARG A 113 10.59 -0.16 10.50
CA ARG A 113 10.88 1.11 11.19
C ARG A 113 9.79 1.49 12.19
N GLU A 114 8.52 1.37 11.82
CA GLU A 114 7.41 1.67 12.72
C GLU A 114 7.37 0.70 13.92
N ALA A 115 7.66 -0.58 13.70
CA ALA A 115 7.77 -1.56 14.78
C ALA A 115 8.91 -1.20 15.77
N GLU A 116 10.07 -0.79 15.28
CA GLU A 116 11.20 -0.32 16.11
C GLU A 116 10.84 0.93 16.92
N LEU A 117 10.22 1.93 16.28
CA LEU A 117 9.79 3.15 16.96
C LEU A 117 8.75 2.86 18.04
N GLN A 118 7.82 1.96 17.79
CA GLN A 118 6.82 1.55 18.77
C GLN A 118 7.46 0.83 19.96
N ALA A 119 8.43 -0.06 19.71
CA ALA A 119 9.17 -0.74 20.78
C ALA A 119 9.93 0.25 21.67
N LEU A 120 10.57 1.28 21.08
CA LEU A 120 11.25 2.35 21.81
C LEU A 120 10.28 3.18 22.65
N ARG A 121 9.09 3.52 22.12
CA ARG A 121 8.06 4.25 22.86
C ARG A 121 7.60 3.49 24.09
N VAL A 122 7.40 2.17 23.99
CA VAL A 122 7.05 1.32 25.13
C VAL A 122 8.19 1.28 26.15
N ALA A 123 9.44 1.12 25.71
CA ALA A 123 10.61 1.07 26.58
C ALA A 123 10.83 2.38 27.35
N CYS A 124 10.63 3.54 26.71
CA CYS A 124 10.79 4.85 27.33
C CYS A 124 9.56 5.29 28.15
N GLY A 125 8.35 4.86 27.76
CA GLY A 125 7.10 5.16 28.48
C GLY A 125 6.89 4.33 29.76
N GLY A 126 7.67 3.26 29.95
CA GLY A 126 7.64 2.42 31.16
C GLY A 126 8.36 2.99 32.39
N ALA A 127 8.99 4.16 32.30
CA ALA A 127 9.73 4.80 33.41
C ALA A 127 8.85 5.72 34.29
N SER A 128 7.56 5.41 34.43
CA SER A 128 6.69 6.09 35.40
C SER A 128 5.72 5.10 36.03
N LYS A 129 6.19 4.44 37.09
CA LYS A 129 5.45 4.15 38.33
C LYS A 129 6.42 3.65 39.39
#